data_AF-A0A6I9Q0E3-F1
#
_entry.id   AF-A0A6I9Q0E3-F1
#
_cell.length_a   1.000
_cell.length_b   1.000
_cell.length_c   1.000
_cell.angle_alpha   90.00
_cell.angle_beta   90.00
_cell.angle_gamma   90.00
#
_symmetry.space_group_name_H-M   'P 1'
#
loop_
_entity.id
_entity.type
_entity.pdbx_description
1 polymer ?
#
loop_
_entity_poly.entity_id
_entity_poly.type
_entity_poly.pdbx_seq_one_letter_code
_entity_poly.pdbx_strand_id
1 'polypeptide(L)'
;MCREPAGACDLPEYCTGASPYCPSNVYLLDGSSCQYGVAYCYTGMCLTHQQQCLQLWGYGARPAHDACFEDVNAAGNAFGNCGKDEHGNYMKCQKSDAKCGKIQCHSAAKKPKGTNAVSIDTTIKTDGIEVKCRGTYVYSTQDGQGDLPDPGLVMTGTKCGEGKVGRDRQCLQTPLNKPISQPGANSCHIFVLKA
;
A
#
# COMPACT_ATOMS: atom_id res chain seq x y z
N MET A 1 13.53 -23.41 -12.44
CA MET A 1 12.94 -22.17 -11.91
C MET A 1 14.06 -21.37 -11.29
N CYS A 2 14.18 -20.08 -11.58
CA CYS A 2 15.24 -19.22 -11.03
C CYS A 2 14.70 -18.13 -10.10
N ARG A 3 13.39 -17.88 -10.10
CA ARG A 3 12.73 -17.03 -9.11
C ARG A 3 11.34 -17.56 -8.81
N GLU A 4 11.01 -17.61 -7.52
CA GLU A 4 9.68 -17.96 -7.03
C GLU A 4 8.78 -16.72 -6.99
N PRO A 5 7.45 -16.88 -7.16
CA PRO A 5 6.49 -15.80 -6.96
C PRO A 5 6.51 -15.30 -5.51
N ALA A 6 6.58 -13.99 -5.32
CA ALA A 6 6.45 -13.34 -4.01
C ALA A 6 5.00 -13.25 -3.52
N GLY A 7 4.01 -13.43 -4.40
CA GLY A 7 2.60 -13.37 -4.05
C GLY A 7 1.68 -13.62 -5.25
N ALA A 8 0.38 -13.44 -5.05
CA ALA A 8 -0.65 -13.77 -6.05
C ALA A 8 -0.59 -12.92 -7.33
N CYS A 9 0.13 -11.79 -7.31
CA CYS A 9 0.28 -10.90 -8.46
C CYS A 9 1.61 -11.07 -9.18
N ASP A 10 2.49 -11.94 -8.68
CA ASP A 10 3.84 -12.13 -9.16
C ASP A 10 3.94 -13.46 -9.92
N LEU A 11 4.67 -13.51 -11.02
CA LEU A 11 4.78 -14.72 -11.84
C LEU A 11 6.13 -15.40 -11.63
N PRO A 12 6.24 -16.73 -11.77
CA PRO A 12 7.52 -17.43 -11.66
C PRO A 12 8.37 -17.23 -12.91
N GLU A 13 9.69 -17.16 -12.75
CA GLU A 13 10.65 -17.14 -13.86
C GLU A 13 11.47 -18.42 -13.94
N TYR A 14 11.74 -18.80 -15.19
CA TYR A 14 12.49 -19.99 -15.54
C TYR A 14 13.66 -19.61 -16.43
N CYS A 15 14.80 -20.26 -16.20
CA CYS A 15 15.98 -20.10 -17.04
C CYS A 15 15.67 -20.51 -18.47
N THR A 16 16.07 -19.66 -19.42
CA THR A 16 15.91 -19.94 -20.86
C THR A 16 16.97 -20.90 -21.38
N GLY A 17 18.05 -21.12 -20.63
CA GLY A 17 19.24 -21.86 -21.06
C GLY A 17 20.22 -21.05 -21.92
N ALA A 18 19.83 -19.85 -22.38
CA ALA A 18 20.66 -18.99 -23.22
C ALA A 18 21.49 -17.96 -22.44
N SER A 19 21.12 -17.69 -21.17
CA SER A 19 21.79 -16.71 -20.31
C SER A 19 21.99 -17.28 -18.89
N PRO A 20 23.14 -16.99 -18.24
CA PRO A 20 23.36 -17.34 -16.84
C PRO A 20 22.58 -16.43 -15.88
N TYR A 21 21.75 -15.52 -16.41
CA TYR A 21 20.84 -14.68 -15.64
C TYR A 21 19.40 -15.10 -15.89
N CYS A 22 18.60 -15.07 -14.82
CA CYS A 22 17.16 -15.22 -14.89
C CYS A 22 16.57 -14.10 -15.76
N PRO A 23 15.52 -14.38 -16.56
CA PRO A 23 14.87 -13.32 -17.33
C PRO A 23 14.31 -12.22 -16.41
N SER A 24 13.93 -11.11 -17.04
CA SER A 24 13.26 -10.01 -16.35
C SER A 24 12.09 -10.50 -15.50
N ASN A 25 11.97 -9.95 -14.29
CA ASN A 25 10.84 -10.16 -13.41
C ASN A 25 9.57 -9.66 -14.10
N VAL A 26 8.57 -10.53 -14.18
CA VAL A 26 7.25 -10.27 -14.75
C VAL A 26 6.16 -10.56 -13.74
N TYR A 27 5.09 -9.78 -13.83
CA TYR A 27 3.93 -9.89 -12.94
C TYR A 27 2.61 -9.87 -13.72
N LEU A 28 1.52 -10.21 -13.04
CA LEU A 28 0.18 -10.02 -13.57
C LEU A 28 -0.06 -8.55 -13.90
N LEU A 29 -0.91 -8.32 -14.90
CA LEU A 29 -1.31 -6.99 -15.35
C LEU A 29 -1.82 -6.16 -14.17
N ASP A 30 -1.47 -4.87 -14.12
CA ASP A 30 -2.08 -3.94 -13.18
C ASP A 30 -3.60 -3.93 -13.39
N GLY A 31 -4.36 -3.93 -12.30
CA GLY A 31 -5.82 -4.09 -12.31
C GLY A 31 -6.32 -5.54 -12.31
N SER A 32 -5.45 -6.54 -12.45
CA SER A 32 -5.85 -7.94 -12.28
C SER A 32 -6.39 -8.18 -10.88
N SER A 33 -7.55 -8.84 -10.76
CA SER A 33 -8.14 -9.18 -9.47
C SER A 33 -7.22 -10.11 -8.66
N CYS A 34 -7.04 -9.83 -7.37
CA CYS A 34 -6.28 -10.64 -6.45
C CYS A 34 -6.97 -10.73 -5.08
N GLN A 35 -6.55 -11.66 -4.22
CA GLN A 35 -7.22 -11.94 -2.93
C GLN A 35 -8.72 -12.14 -3.09
N TYR A 36 -9.12 -13.02 -4.02
CA TYR A 36 -10.53 -13.34 -4.30
C TYR A 36 -11.42 -12.12 -4.64
N GLY A 37 -10.87 -11.10 -5.29
CA GLY A 37 -11.63 -9.88 -5.68
C GLY A 37 -11.59 -8.73 -4.67
N VAL A 38 -10.91 -8.93 -3.54
CA VAL A 38 -10.79 -7.90 -2.50
C VAL A 38 -9.77 -6.82 -2.87
N ALA A 39 -8.82 -7.10 -3.77
CA ALA A 39 -7.82 -6.15 -4.23
C ALA A 39 -7.51 -6.30 -5.72
N TYR A 40 -6.66 -5.39 -6.21
CA TYR A 40 -6.11 -5.43 -7.56
C TYR A 40 -4.59 -5.52 -7.50
N CYS A 41 -4.00 -6.21 -8.48
CA CYS A 41 -2.57 -6.19 -8.70
C CYS A 41 -2.12 -4.79 -9.11
N TYR A 42 -1.04 -4.35 -8.50
CA TYR A 42 -0.37 -3.11 -8.85
C TYR A 42 1.13 -3.31 -8.67
N THR A 43 1.91 -3.18 -9.74
CA THR A 43 3.37 -3.39 -9.75
C THR A 43 3.79 -4.72 -9.10
N GLY A 44 3.08 -5.80 -9.42
CA GLY A 44 3.34 -7.14 -8.87
C GLY A 44 2.87 -7.39 -7.44
N MET A 45 2.25 -6.40 -6.79
CA MET A 45 1.79 -6.49 -5.41
C MET A 45 0.26 -6.55 -5.33
N CYS A 46 -0.25 -7.34 -4.37
CA CYS A 46 -1.67 -7.38 -4.02
C CYS A 46 -1.89 -6.71 -2.66
N LEU A 47 -2.24 -5.42 -2.66
CA LEU A 47 -2.27 -4.60 -1.45
C LEU A 47 -3.70 -4.33 -0.96
N THR A 48 -3.91 -4.48 0.35
CA THR A 48 -5.19 -4.20 1.02
C THR A 48 -4.98 -3.31 2.25
N HIS A 49 -5.99 -2.48 2.58
CA HIS A 49 -6.02 -1.76 3.86
C HIS A 49 -5.93 -2.72 5.06
N GLN A 50 -6.51 -3.91 4.93
CA GLN A 50 -6.52 -4.93 5.97
C GLN A 50 -5.10 -5.41 6.32
N GLN A 51 -4.30 -5.75 5.31
CA GLN A 51 -2.90 -6.15 5.54
C GLN A 51 -2.09 -5.01 6.15
N GLN A 52 -2.28 -3.77 5.69
CA GLN A 52 -1.56 -2.63 6.25
C GLN A 52 -1.96 -2.37 7.71
N CYS A 53 -3.25 -2.48 8.07
CA CYS A 53 -3.69 -2.37 9.46
C CYS A 53 -3.09 -3.48 10.33
N LEU A 54 -2.99 -4.72 9.85
CA LEU A 54 -2.33 -5.82 10.57
C LEU A 54 -0.82 -5.58 10.76
N GLN A 55 -0.15 -5.01 9.75
CA GLN A 55 1.26 -4.62 9.84
C GLN A 55 1.48 -3.53 10.87
N LEU A 56 0.59 -2.54 10.95
CA LEU A 56 0.69 -1.43 11.88
C LEU A 56 0.26 -1.78 13.30
N TRP A 57 -0.76 -2.61 13.49
CA TRP A 57 -1.39 -2.78 14.80
C TRP A 57 -1.38 -4.22 15.33
N GLY A 58 -0.94 -5.18 14.52
CA GLY A 58 -0.91 -6.59 14.88
C GLY A 58 -2.24 -7.32 14.66
N TYR A 59 -2.30 -8.54 15.20
CA TYR A 59 -3.41 -9.45 15.00
C TYR A 59 -4.75 -8.85 15.47
N GLY A 60 -5.82 -9.09 14.71
CA GLY A 60 -7.16 -8.57 14.98
C GLY A 60 -7.40 -7.13 14.54
N ALA A 61 -6.37 -6.43 14.05
CA ALA A 61 -6.55 -5.13 13.43
C ALA A 61 -7.28 -5.26 12.09
N ARG A 62 -8.11 -4.28 11.75
CA ARG A 62 -8.88 -4.22 10.49
C ARG A 62 -9.04 -2.77 10.02
N PRO A 63 -9.43 -2.50 8.76
CA PRO A 63 -9.76 -1.15 8.32
C PRO A 63 -10.88 -0.55 9.17
N ALA A 64 -10.78 0.76 9.43
CA ALA A 64 -11.88 1.50 10.04
C ALA A 64 -13.05 1.66 9.06
N HIS A 65 -14.17 2.19 9.56
CA HIS A 65 -15.31 2.55 8.71
C HIS A 65 -14.93 3.64 7.71
N ASP A 66 -15.57 3.68 6.55
CA ASP A 66 -15.26 4.65 5.48
C ASP A 66 -15.40 6.10 5.95
N ALA A 67 -16.40 6.37 6.80
CA ALA A 67 -16.57 7.67 7.48
C ALA A 67 -15.30 8.15 8.20
N CYS A 68 -14.51 7.26 8.80
CA CYS A 68 -13.24 7.63 9.42
C CYS A 68 -12.21 8.12 8.41
N PHE A 69 -12.12 7.48 7.25
CA PHE A 69 -11.23 7.94 6.19
C PHE A 69 -11.71 9.29 5.67
N GLU A 70 -13.01 9.42 5.38
CA GLU A 70 -13.60 10.62 4.78
C GLU A 70 -13.49 11.85 5.67
N ASP A 71 -13.88 11.75 6.95
CA ASP A 71 -13.92 12.90 7.86
C ASP A 71 -12.52 13.27 8.36
N VAL A 72 -11.75 12.28 8.84
CA VAL A 72 -10.40 12.54 9.39
C VAL A 72 -9.48 13.07 8.29
N ASN A 73 -9.51 12.50 7.08
CA ASN A 73 -8.62 12.97 6.01
C ASN A 73 -9.08 14.26 5.33
N ALA A 74 -10.33 14.68 5.50
CA ALA A 74 -10.81 16.00 5.09
C ALA A 74 -10.24 17.14 5.96
N ALA A 75 -9.69 16.84 7.14
CA ALA A 75 -9.10 17.85 8.02
C ALA A 75 -7.88 18.55 7.41
N GLY A 76 -7.03 17.81 6.68
CA GLY A 76 -5.81 18.35 6.05
C GLY A 76 -4.79 18.82 7.09
N ASN A 77 -4.50 17.97 8.07
CA ASN A 77 -3.49 18.23 9.11
C ASN A 77 -2.54 17.03 9.23
N ALA A 78 -1.62 17.06 10.20
CA ALA A 78 -0.61 16.00 10.37
C ALA A 78 -1.18 14.58 10.60
N PHE A 79 -2.42 14.47 11.05
CA PHE A 79 -3.05 13.21 11.46
C PHE A 79 -4.04 12.68 10.42
N GLY A 80 -4.58 13.55 9.58
CA GLY A 80 -5.50 13.21 8.49
C GLY A 80 -5.31 14.13 7.29
N ASN A 81 -4.82 13.57 6.18
CA ASN A 81 -4.46 14.32 4.97
C ASN A 81 -4.30 13.40 3.75
N CYS A 82 -4.27 14.00 2.57
CA CYS A 82 -3.90 13.39 1.29
C CYS A 82 -2.44 13.71 0.90
N GLY A 83 -1.52 13.67 1.88
CA GLY A 83 -0.12 14.01 1.67
C GLY A 83 0.16 15.50 1.88
N LYS A 84 1.30 15.94 1.38
CA LYS A 84 1.74 17.34 1.44
C LYS A 84 1.86 17.93 0.04
N ASP A 85 1.58 19.21 -0.09
CA ASP A 85 1.87 19.96 -1.31
C ASP A 85 3.38 20.26 -1.46
N GLU A 86 3.76 20.92 -2.56
CA GLU A 86 5.15 21.30 -2.85
C GLU A 86 5.78 22.22 -1.78
N HIS A 87 4.94 22.88 -0.98
CA HIS A 87 5.35 23.79 0.09
C HIS A 87 5.38 23.08 1.47
N GLY A 88 5.07 21.78 1.51
CA GLY A 88 5.04 20.98 2.73
C GLY A 88 3.75 21.11 3.56
N ASN A 89 2.72 21.79 3.05
CA ASN A 89 1.44 21.92 3.73
C ASN A 89 0.59 20.66 3.54
N TYR A 90 -0.11 20.24 4.59
CA TYR A 90 -1.00 19.08 4.52
C TYR A 90 -2.22 19.37 3.62
N MET A 91 -2.42 18.52 2.62
CA MET A 91 -3.56 18.63 1.71
C MET A 91 -4.78 17.92 2.29
N LYS A 92 -5.95 18.55 2.18
CA LYS A 92 -7.23 17.92 2.48
C LYS A 92 -7.57 16.89 1.42
N CYS A 93 -8.12 15.74 1.81
CA CYS A 93 -8.64 14.78 0.85
C CYS A 93 -10.01 15.21 0.32
N GLN A 94 -10.26 14.96 -0.96
CA GLN A 94 -11.62 14.82 -1.47
C GLN A 94 -12.23 13.51 -0.96
N LYS A 95 -13.55 13.45 -0.87
CA LYS A 95 -14.26 12.25 -0.40
C LYS A 95 -13.88 10.99 -1.19
N SER A 96 -13.75 11.11 -2.51
CA SER A 96 -13.33 10.01 -3.39
C SER A 96 -11.90 9.51 -3.14
N ASP A 97 -11.03 10.37 -2.62
CA ASP A 97 -9.61 10.08 -2.42
C ASP A 97 -9.27 9.74 -0.97
N ALA A 98 -10.25 9.87 -0.07
CA ALA A 98 -10.06 9.71 1.36
C ALA A 98 -9.44 8.36 1.75
N LYS A 99 -9.77 7.28 1.03
CA LYS A 99 -9.20 5.93 1.25
C LYS A 99 -7.78 5.77 0.72
N CYS A 100 -7.22 6.79 0.09
CA CYS A 100 -5.81 6.90 -0.33
C CYS A 100 -5.02 7.87 0.57
N GLY A 101 -5.67 8.44 1.59
CA GLY A 101 -5.12 9.39 2.55
C GLY A 101 -4.29 8.73 3.68
N LYS A 102 -4.36 9.29 4.91
CA LYS A 102 -3.82 8.62 6.10
C LYS A 102 -4.68 7.39 6.39
N ILE A 103 -4.02 6.29 6.75
CA ILE A 103 -4.70 5.03 7.03
C ILE A 103 -5.48 5.11 8.35
N GLN A 104 -6.72 4.63 8.33
CA GLN A 104 -7.58 4.50 9.50
C GLN A 104 -7.85 3.02 9.76
N CYS A 105 -7.61 2.58 10.99
CA CYS A 105 -7.75 1.20 11.42
C CYS A 105 -8.64 1.10 12.66
N HIS A 106 -9.15 -0.09 12.90
CA HIS A 106 -9.75 -0.50 14.16
C HIS A 106 -8.85 -1.58 14.78
N SER A 107 -8.41 -1.38 16.02
CA SER A 107 -7.58 -2.34 16.76
C SER A 107 -7.75 -2.17 18.26
N ALA A 108 -7.67 -3.27 19.02
CA ALA A 108 -7.62 -3.26 20.48
C ALA A 108 -6.21 -2.96 21.04
N ALA A 109 -5.18 -2.98 20.19
CA ALA A 109 -3.81 -2.68 20.61
C ALA A 109 -3.69 -1.25 21.15
N LYS A 110 -2.95 -1.09 22.26
CA LYS A 110 -2.74 0.22 22.90
C LYS A 110 -1.82 1.15 22.11
N LYS A 111 -0.89 0.58 21.32
CA LYS A 111 0.06 1.32 20.50
C LYS A 111 0.29 0.60 19.16
N PRO A 112 0.61 1.33 18.08
CA PRO A 112 1.10 0.74 16.85
C PRO A 112 2.43 -0.01 17.07
N LYS A 113 2.77 -0.87 16.13
CA LYS A 113 4.11 -1.46 15.97
C LYS A 113 5.06 -0.39 15.45
N GLY A 114 6.32 -0.45 15.90
CA GLY A 114 7.34 0.57 15.63
C GLY A 114 7.62 1.42 16.86
N THR A 115 8.90 1.75 17.08
CA THR A 115 9.33 2.52 18.26
C THR A 115 9.04 4.02 18.12
N ASN A 116 8.88 4.51 16.90
CA ASN A 116 8.61 5.90 16.55
C ASN A 116 7.14 6.15 16.13
N ALA A 117 6.21 5.26 16.51
CA ALA A 117 4.80 5.36 16.13
C ALA A 117 3.90 5.57 17.36
N VAL A 118 2.94 6.49 17.25
CA VAL A 118 1.95 6.79 18.29
C VAL A 118 0.52 6.65 17.77
N SER A 119 -0.36 6.22 18.67
CA SER A 119 -1.80 6.11 18.40
C SER A 119 -2.43 7.50 18.35
N ILE A 120 -3.23 7.74 17.32
CA ILE A 120 -4.09 8.92 17.22
C ILE A 120 -5.53 8.45 17.22
N ASP A 121 -6.26 8.76 18.28
CA ASP A 121 -7.70 8.50 18.38
C ASP A 121 -8.46 9.79 18.09
N THR A 122 -9.43 9.73 17.18
CA THR A 122 -10.27 10.87 16.78
C THR A 122 -11.73 10.45 16.86
N THR A 123 -12.57 11.28 17.46
CA THR A 123 -14.03 11.06 17.47
C THR A 123 -14.66 11.92 16.40
N ILE A 124 -15.35 11.28 15.46
CA ILE A 124 -16.12 11.96 14.42
C ILE A 124 -17.61 11.83 14.71
N LYS A 125 -18.42 12.72 14.14
CA LYS A 125 -19.89 12.63 14.18
C LYS A 125 -20.41 12.32 12.79
N THR A 126 -21.07 11.19 12.63
CA THR A 126 -21.69 10.78 11.36
C THR A 126 -23.14 10.40 11.64
N ASP A 127 -24.09 11.01 10.93
CA ASP A 127 -25.54 10.79 11.12
C ASP A 127 -26.03 10.89 12.57
N GLY A 128 -25.43 11.80 13.35
CA GLY A 128 -25.73 12.00 14.78
C GLY A 128 -25.13 10.94 15.71
N ILE A 129 -24.41 9.95 15.18
CA ILE A 129 -23.71 8.91 15.94
C ILE A 129 -22.22 9.27 16.05
N GLU A 130 -21.68 9.14 17.26
CA GLU A 130 -20.25 9.29 17.48
C GLU A 130 -19.50 8.01 17.08
N VAL A 131 -18.53 8.15 16.18
CA VAL A 131 -17.68 7.06 15.71
C VAL A 131 -16.24 7.34 16.12
N LYS A 132 -15.61 6.37 16.78
CA LYS A 132 -14.20 6.44 17.17
C LYS A 132 -13.33 5.91 16.03
N CYS A 133 -12.47 6.78 15.52
CA CYS A 133 -11.49 6.51 14.49
C CYS A 133 -10.10 6.43 15.10
N ARG A 134 -9.27 5.52 14.58
CA ARG A 134 -7.93 5.29 15.09
C ARG A 134 -6.93 5.26 13.93
N GLY A 135 -5.97 6.17 13.98
CA GLY A 135 -4.85 6.28 13.06
C GLY A 135 -3.52 6.19 13.78
N THR A 136 -2.43 6.27 13.02
CA THR A 136 -1.07 6.31 13.56
C THR A 136 -0.32 7.51 13.01
N TYR A 137 0.44 8.17 13.90
CA TYR A 137 1.43 9.16 13.51
C TYR A 137 2.81 8.58 13.77
N VAL A 138 3.68 8.63 12.76
CA VAL A 138 5.04 8.12 12.85
C VAL A 138 5.99 9.30 12.79
N TYR A 139 6.79 9.47 13.84
CA TYR A 139 7.83 10.48 13.86
C TYR A 139 8.96 10.03 12.93
N SER A 140 9.19 10.77 11.86
CA SER A 140 10.46 10.69 11.15
C SER A 140 11.54 11.15 12.12
N THR A 141 12.52 10.28 12.41
CA THR A 141 13.76 10.73 13.05
C THR A 141 14.34 11.83 12.17
N GLN A 142 14.82 12.91 12.77
CA GLN A 142 15.21 14.16 12.11
C GLN A 142 16.48 14.06 11.23
N ASP A 143 16.74 12.90 10.65
CA ASP A 143 17.76 12.73 9.63
C ASP A 143 17.01 12.63 8.31
N GLY A 144 16.93 13.75 7.59
CA GLY A 144 16.33 13.88 6.26
C GLY A 144 17.05 13.06 5.20
N GLN A 145 17.12 11.74 5.41
CA GLN A 145 17.85 10.79 4.61
C GLN A 145 17.09 9.45 4.67
N GLY A 146 16.00 9.39 3.93
CA GLY A 146 15.29 8.15 3.73
C GLY A 146 14.04 8.38 2.93
N ASP A 147 14.03 7.89 1.69
CA ASP A 147 12.86 7.72 0.82
C ASP A 147 11.79 6.76 1.43
N LEU A 148 11.78 6.58 2.76
CA LEU A 148 10.90 5.68 3.46
C LEU A 148 9.50 6.31 3.53
N PRO A 149 8.50 5.72 2.86
CA PRO A 149 7.13 6.23 2.89
C PRO A 149 6.61 6.23 4.33
N ASP A 150 5.90 7.30 4.75
CA ASP A 150 5.22 7.32 6.05
C ASP A 150 4.28 6.10 6.12
N PRO A 151 4.54 5.13 7.03
CA PRO A 151 3.78 3.89 7.07
C PRO A 151 2.33 4.10 7.52
N GLY A 152 2.00 5.28 8.05
CA GLY A 152 0.64 5.74 8.33
C GLY A 152 -0.09 6.34 7.12
N LEU A 153 0.51 6.36 5.94
CA LEU A 153 -0.15 6.66 4.66
C LEU A 153 -0.60 5.37 4.00
N VAL A 154 -1.80 5.35 3.40
CA VAL A 154 -2.24 4.20 2.61
C VAL A 154 -1.24 3.96 1.46
N MET A 155 -0.77 2.71 1.33
CA MET A 155 0.20 2.34 0.30
C MET A 155 -0.38 2.51 -1.11
N THR A 156 0.41 3.09 -2.01
CA THR A 156 0.10 3.17 -3.45
C THR A 156 -0.16 1.77 -4.01
N GLY A 157 -1.18 1.63 -4.86
CA GLY A 157 -1.66 0.36 -5.41
C GLY A 157 -2.77 -0.31 -4.59
N THR A 158 -3.07 0.18 -3.37
CA THR A 158 -4.17 -0.35 -2.56
C THR A 158 -5.52 -0.03 -3.20
N LYS A 159 -6.42 -1.02 -3.29
CA LYS A 159 -7.80 -0.82 -3.78
C LYS A 159 -8.52 0.23 -2.95
N CYS A 160 -9.04 1.26 -3.61
CA CYS A 160 -9.80 2.36 -2.97
C CYS A 160 -11.27 2.44 -3.43
N GLY A 161 -11.63 1.69 -4.48
CA GLY A 161 -12.98 1.53 -5.00
C GLY A 161 -13.03 0.45 -6.08
N GLU A 162 -14.21 0.18 -6.62
CA GLU A 162 -14.36 -0.78 -7.72
C GLU A 162 -13.61 -0.29 -8.97
N GLY A 163 -12.72 -1.13 -9.48
CA GLY A 163 -11.80 -0.81 -10.58
C GLY A 163 -10.75 0.25 -10.25
N LYS A 164 -10.59 0.66 -8.99
CA LYS A 164 -9.73 1.79 -8.61
C LYS A 164 -8.67 1.43 -7.57
N VAL A 165 -7.49 2.02 -7.73
CA VAL A 165 -6.36 1.92 -6.80
C VAL A 165 -5.84 3.30 -6.43
N GLY A 166 -5.24 3.42 -5.24
CA GLY A 166 -4.59 4.64 -4.80
C GLY A 166 -3.28 4.89 -5.56
N ARG A 167 -3.15 6.04 -6.21
CA ARG A 167 -1.90 6.50 -6.83
C ARG A 167 -1.74 8.00 -6.59
N ASP A 168 -0.56 8.41 -6.15
CA ASP A 168 -0.26 9.81 -5.82
C ASP A 168 -1.32 10.44 -4.93
N ARG A 169 -1.79 9.65 -3.93
CA ARG A 169 -2.80 10.05 -2.94
C ARG A 169 -4.21 10.28 -3.51
N GLN A 170 -4.46 9.86 -4.74
CA GLN A 170 -5.76 9.93 -5.41
C GLN A 170 -6.31 8.53 -5.72
N CYS A 171 -7.63 8.39 -5.72
CA CYS A 171 -8.30 7.13 -6.04
C CYS A 171 -8.63 7.06 -7.55
N LEU A 172 -7.73 6.46 -8.31
CA LEU A 172 -7.76 6.48 -9.77
C LEU A 172 -8.14 5.11 -10.34
N GLN A 173 -8.71 5.10 -11.55
CA GLN A 173 -8.97 3.86 -12.28
C GLN A 173 -7.68 3.09 -12.50
N THR A 174 -7.73 1.78 -12.31
CA THR A 174 -6.60 0.89 -12.62
C THR A 174 -6.30 1.00 -14.11
N PRO A 175 -5.09 1.43 -14.52
CA PRO A 175 -4.73 1.39 -15.91
C PRO A 175 -4.69 -0.07 -16.36
N LEU A 176 -5.49 -0.43 -17.36
CA LEU A 176 -5.37 -1.70 -18.08
C LEU A 176 -4.12 -1.64 -18.98
N ASN A 177 -2.94 -1.54 -18.37
CA ASN A 177 -1.68 -1.39 -19.09
C ASN A 177 -0.85 -2.66 -19.00
N LYS A 178 -0.07 -2.92 -20.07
CA LYS A 178 0.80 -4.10 -20.26
C LYS A 178 1.60 -4.50 -19.01
N PRO A 179 1.93 -5.80 -18.86
CA PRO A 179 2.80 -6.25 -17.76
C PRO A 179 4.08 -5.44 -17.77
N ILE A 180 4.37 -4.77 -16.66
CA ILE A 180 5.61 -4.02 -16.51
C ILE A 180 6.69 -5.05 -16.15
N SER A 181 7.83 -5.01 -16.83
CA SER A 181 8.95 -5.92 -16.59
C SER A 181 10.07 -5.20 -15.85
N GLN A 182 10.58 -5.79 -14.76
CA GLN A 182 11.77 -5.28 -14.06
C GLN A 182 13.00 -6.15 -14.40
N PRO A 183 14.23 -5.61 -14.35
CA PRO A 183 15.44 -6.40 -14.56
C PRO A 183 15.51 -7.58 -13.57
N GLY A 184 15.84 -8.78 -14.07
CA GLY A 184 16.01 -9.97 -13.23
C GLY A 184 17.31 -9.91 -12.43
N ALA A 185 17.24 -10.17 -11.13
CA ALA A 185 18.41 -10.13 -10.22
C ALA A 185 19.03 -11.52 -9.93
N ASN A 186 18.39 -12.60 -10.38
CA ASN A 186 18.77 -13.96 -10.03
C ASN A 186 19.61 -14.64 -11.10
N SER A 187 20.46 -15.58 -10.70
CA SER A 187 21.35 -16.32 -11.60
C SER A 187 20.76 -17.69 -11.98
N CYS A 188 21.15 -18.17 -13.16
CA CYS A 188 20.85 -19.47 -13.73
C CYS A 188 22.14 -20.28 -13.85
N HIS A 189 22.08 -21.56 -13.53
CA HIS A 189 23.16 -22.49 -13.85
C HIS A 189 23.05 -22.90 -15.33
N ILE A 190 23.98 -22.45 -16.17
CA ILE A 190 24.16 -23.02 -17.50
C ILE A 190 25.22 -24.11 -17.39
N PHE A 191 24.81 -25.36 -17.61
CA PHE A 191 25.77 -26.42 -17.94
C PHE A 191 26.27 -26.17 -19.36
N VAL A 192 27.40 -25.48 -19.49
CA VAL A 192 28.13 -25.45 -20.76
C VAL A 192 28.73 -26.85 -20.93
N LEU A 193 28.10 -27.69 -21.75
CA LEU A 193 28.78 -28.87 -22.28
C LEU A 193 29.99 -28.35 -23.06
N LYS A 194 31.19 -28.44 -22.45
CA LYS A 194 32.44 -28.27 -23.19
C LYS A 194 32.47 -29.37 -24.24
N ALA A 195 32.29 -28.97 -25.50
CA ALA A 195 32.57 -29.81 -26.66
C ALA A 195 34.08 -29.97 -26.85
#